data_AF-A0A837APB2-F1
#
_entry.id   AF-A0A837APB2-F1
#
_cell.length_a   1.000
_cell.length_b   1.000
_cell.length_c   1.000
_cell.angle_alpha   90.00
_cell.angle_beta   90.00
_cell.angle_gamma   90.00
#
_symmetry.space_group_name_H-M   'P 1'
#
loop_
_entity.id
_entity.type
_entity.pdbx_description
1 polymer ?
#
loop_
_entity_poly.entity_id
_entity_poly.type
_entity_poly.pdbx_seq_one_letter_code
_entity_poly.pdbx_strand_id
1 'polypeptide(L)'
;LGTPLAFGNVAANGTTDAVATLTVSCATAALSVLGYAQVSLCLDLGPGSASSGVYAPRRMLNSTSDSLDFQIYSEATRTQIWGATGSAAPSPRTLTLSYNVPVIIGGSQTATVT
;
A
#
# COMPACT_ATOMS: atom_id res chain seq x y z
N LEU A 1 -2.26 10.25 1.34
CA LEU A 1 -1.52 10.64 0.11
C LEU A 1 -0.26 9.77 0.06
N GLY A 2 0.07 9.23 -1.11
CA GLY A 2 1.25 8.37 -1.30
C GLY A 2 2.15 8.89 -2.41
N THR A 3 3.44 8.53 -2.36
CA THR A 3 4.40 8.82 -3.42
C THR A 3 4.38 7.71 -4.47
N PRO A 4 4.58 8.00 -5.76
CA PRO A 4 4.74 6.96 -6.76
C PRO A 4 5.99 6.12 -6.47
N LEU A 5 5.89 4.80 -6.65
CA LEU A 5 7.03 3.90 -6.60
C LEU A 5 7.77 3.97 -7.94
N ALA A 6 8.82 4.77 -8.01
CA ALA A 6 9.62 4.95 -9.21
C ALA A 6 10.96 4.21 -9.09
N PHE A 7 11.17 3.20 -9.95
CA PHE A 7 12.45 2.49 -10.05
C PHE A 7 13.52 3.29 -10.83
N GLY A 8 13.12 4.31 -11.59
CA GLY A 8 14.03 5.06 -12.45
C GLY A 8 14.52 4.24 -13.65
N ASN A 9 15.74 4.53 -14.12
CA ASN A 9 16.36 3.77 -15.20
C ASN A 9 16.83 2.42 -14.67
N VAL A 10 16.20 1.35 -15.15
CA VAL A 10 16.57 -0.03 -14.80
C VAL A 10 17.54 -0.60 -15.83
N ALA A 11 18.55 -1.33 -15.36
CA ALA A 11 19.44 -2.10 -16.24
C ALA A 11 18.79 -3.45 -16.57
N ALA A 12 18.99 -3.94 -17.80
CA ALA A 12 18.40 -5.20 -18.26
C ALA A 12 18.77 -6.43 -17.38
N ASN A 13 19.92 -6.39 -16.69
CA ASN A 13 20.46 -7.51 -15.92
C ASN A 13 20.80 -7.12 -14.46
N GLY A 14 20.20 -6.05 -13.94
CA GLY A 14 20.51 -5.54 -12.60
C GLY A 14 19.27 -5.43 -11.72
N THR A 15 19.43 -5.68 -10.43
CA THR A 15 18.39 -5.39 -9.44
C THR A 15 18.34 -3.90 -9.17
N THR A 16 17.17 -3.29 -9.32
CA THR A 16 16.95 -1.88 -8.98
C THR A 16 15.87 -1.79 -7.92
N ASP A 17 16.16 -1.06 -6.86
CA ASP A 17 15.32 -0.97 -5.69
C ASP A 17 14.75 0.42 -5.51
N ALA A 18 13.51 0.49 -5.07
CA ALA A 18 12.84 1.73 -4.73
C ALA A 18 11.93 1.50 -3.51
N VAL A 19 11.69 2.58 -2.77
CA VAL A 19 10.77 2.60 -1.63
C VAL A 19 9.73 3.67 -1.90
N ALA A 20 8.47 3.34 -1.65
CA ALA A 20 7.37 4.29 -1.69
C ALA A 20 6.76 4.40 -0.30
N THR A 21 6.18 5.55 0.01
CA THR A 21 5.53 5.77 1.30
C THR A 21 4.06 6.08 1.08
N LEU A 22 3.21 5.38 1.82
CA LEU A 22 1.78 5.64 1.89
C LEU A 22 1.41 6.20 3.26
N THR A 23 0.84 7.40 3.27
CA THR A 23 0.34 8.03 4.50
C THR A 23 -1.19 8.05 4.48
N VAL A 24 -1.79 7.43 5.49
CA VAL A 24 -3.24 7.35 5.70
C VAL A 24 -3.59 8.15 6.94
N SER A 25 -4.52 9.09 6.81
CA SER A 25 -5.04 9.90 7.92
C SER A 25 -6.55 9.70 8.02
N CYS A 26 -7.02 9.33 9.20
CA CYS A 26 -8.44 9.27 9.52
C CYS A 26 -8.75 10.34 10.56
N ALA A 27 -9.85 11.07 10.34
CA ALA A 27 -10.37 12.05 11.28
C ALA A 27 -11.88 11.82 11.46
N THR A 28 -12.34 11.91 12.71
CA THR A 28 -13.74 11.86 13.08
C THR A 28 -14.13 13.23 13.63
N ALA A 29 -15.26 13.78 13.15
CA ALA A 29 -15.75 15.09 13.56
C ALA A 29 -16.20 15.10 15.03
N ALA A 30 -16.28 16.31 15.59
CA ALA A 30 -16.91 16.57 16.89
C ALA A 30 -18.38 16.10 16.91
N LEU A 31 -18.94 15.93 18.10
CA LEU A 31 -20.26 15.38 18.39
C LEU A 31 -20.40 13.87 18.09
N SER A 32 -19.27 13.18 17.97
CA SER A 32 -19.21 11.72 18.04
C SER A 32 -19.52 11.24 19.45
N VAL A 33 -20.59 10.45 19.60
CA VAL A 33 -21.04 9.90 20.89
C VAL A 33 -20.09 8.81 21.41
N LEU A 34 -19.26 8.23 20.54
CA LEU A 34 -18.54 6.99 20.81
C LEU A 34 -17.25 7.17 21.62
N GLY A 35 -16.75 8.40 21.84
CA GLY A 35 -15.55 8.70 22.66
C GLY A 35 -14.23 8.10 22.14
N TYR A 36 -14.30 7.14 21.23
CA TYR A 36 -13.24 6.33 20.68
C TYR A 36 -13.65 5.84 19.29
N ALA A 37 -12.69 5.79 18.37
CA ALA A 37 -12.87 5.26 17.03
C ALA A 37 -11.78 4.23 16.72
N GLN A 38 -12.20 3.13 16.09
CA GLN A 38 -11.30 2.15 15.51
C GLN A 38 -11.68 1.92 14.06
N VAL A 39 -10.72 2.18 13.16
CA VAL A 39 -10.88 2.03 11.71
C VAL A 39 -9.86 0.99 11.24
N SER A 40 -10.33 -0.07 10.59
CA SER A 40 -9.47 -1.05 9.95
C SER A 40 -9.55 -0.87 8.43
N LEU A 41 -8.39 -0.76 7.80
CA LEU A 41 -8.25 -0.59 6.36
C LEU A 41 -7.46 -1.77 5.78
N CYS A 42 -7.92 -2.29 4.64
CA CYS A 42 -7.14 -3.18 3.79
C CYS A 42 -6.55 -2.36 2.65
N LEU A 43 -5.23 -2.31 2.61
CA LEU A 43 -4.49 -1.66 1.54
C LEU A 43 -4.20 -2.72 0.48
N ASP A 44 -4.96 -2.67 -0.60
CA ASP A 44 -4.84 -3.59 -1.72
C ASP A 44 -3.86 -3.05 -2.76
N LEU A 45 -3.01 -3.94 -3.27
CA LEU A 45 -2.09 -3.63 -4.36
C LEU A 45 -2.24 -4.66 -5.46
N GLY A 46 -2.80 -4.23 -6.59
CA GLY A 46 -3.12 -5.09 -7.73
C GLY A 46 -1.91 -5.78 -8.38
N PRO A 47 -2.15 -6.63 -9.39
CA PRO A 47 -1.11 -7.45 -10.03
C PRO A 47 -0.15 -6.66 -10.94
N GLY A 48 -0.39 -5.36 -11.15
CA GLY A 48 0.34 -4.52 -12.11
C GLY A 48 -0.40 -4.42 -13.44
N SER A 49 -0.09 -3.38 -14.22
CA SER A 49 -0.85 -3.01 -15.43
C SER A 49 -0.74 -4.01 -16.57
N ALA A 50 0.33 -4.81 -16.60
CA ALA A 50 0.60 -5.78 -17.65
C ALA A 50 0.57 -7.23 -17.16
N SER A 51 0.13 -7.44 -15.92
CA SER A 51 0.02 -8.77 -15.35
C SER A 51 -1.41 -9.30 -15.50
N SER A 52 -1.55 -10.52 -16.03
CA SER A 52 -2.83 -11.23 -16.18
C SER A 52 -3.36 -11.79 -14.85
N GLY A 53 -3.43 -10.96 -13.80
CA GLY A 53 -3.86 -11.38 -12.46
C GLY A 53 -2.77 -12.02 -11.60
N VAL A 54 -1.52 -12.05 -12.06
CA VAL A 54 -0.38 -12.63 -11.33
C VAL A 54 0.27 -11.58 -10.45
N TYR A 55 0.44 -11.89 -9.17
CA TYR A 55 1.03 -10.98 -8.20
C TYR A 55 2.52 -11.22 -7.96
N ALA A 56 3.04 -12.37 -8.38
CA ALA A 56 4.42 -12.79 -8.14
C ALA A 56 4.97 -13.62 -9.34
N PRO A 57 5.86 -13.04 -10.18
CA PRO A 57 6.19 -11.61 -10.25
C PRO A 57 5.02 -10.78 -10.81
N ARG A 58 5.03 -9.47 -10.52
CA ARG A 58 4.18 -8.50 -11.25
C ARG A 58 4.87 -8.09 -12.52
N ARG A 59 4.09 -7.58 -13.48
CA ARG A 59 4.60 -7.16 -14.78
C ARG A 59 4.11 -5.77 -15.16
N MET A 60 5.02 -4.97 -15.68
CA MET A 60 4.74 -3.66 -16.29
C MET A 60 5.36 -3.60 -17.68
N LEU A 61 4.87 -2.66 -18.50
CA LEU A 61 5.38 -2.37 -19.84
C LEU A 61 5.87 -0.94 -19.90
N ASN A 62 6.92 -0.71 -20.69
CA ASN A 62 7.30 0.63 -21.12
C ASN A 62 6.50 1.05 -22.39
N SER A 63 6.81 2.22 -22.94
CA SER A 63 6.15 2.74 -24.15
C SER A 63 6.44 1.94 -25.42
N THR A 64 7.52 1.14 -25.45
CA THR A 64 7.89 0.25 -26.56
C THR A 64 7.38 -1.18 -26.38
N SER A 65 6.57 -1.43 -25.34
CA SER A 65 6.05 -2.76 -24.96
C SER A 65 7.11 -3.75 -24.48
N ASP A 66 8.27 -3.28 -24.03
CA ASP A 66 9.22 -4.12 -23.31
C ASP A 66 8.68 -4.40 -21.92
N SER A 67 8.87 -5.64 -21.48
CA SER A 67 8.36 -6.11 -20.21
C SER A 67 9.40 -6.07 -19.11
N LEU A 68 8.98 -5.58 -17.95
CA LEU A 68 9.76 -5.63 -16.71
C LEU A 68 8.98 -6.39 -15.64
N ASP A 69 9.62 -7.42 -15.10
CA ASP A 69 9.18 -8.09 -13.90
C ASP A 69 9.60 -7.28 -12.67
N PHE A 70 8.67 -7.11 -11.75
CA PHE A 70 8.94 -6.40 -10.52
C PHE A 70 8.17 -7.00 -9.35
N GLN A 71 8.58 -6.63 -8.15
CA GLN A 71 7.84 -6.99 -6.96
C GLN A 71 7.79 -5.90 -5.92
N ILE A 72 6.66 -5.85 -5.22
CA ILE A 72 6.40 -4.91 -4.14
C ILE A 72 6.16 -5.73 -2.87
N TYR A 73 6.96 -5.40 -1.86
CA TYR A 73 6.95 -6.03 -0.56
C TYR A 73 6.45 -5.04 0.47
N SER A 74 5.85 -5.55 1.54
CA SER A 74 5.31 -4.73 2.63
C SER A 74 6.34 -4.43 3.72
N GLU A 75 7.59 -4.89 3.53
CA GLU A 75 8.68 -4.76 4.49
C GLU A 75 10.06 -4.88 3.80
N ALA A 76 11.10 -4.34 4.44
CA ALA A 76 12.42 -4.13 3.83
C ALA A 76 13.24 -5.41 3.59
N THR A 77 12.97 -6.51 4.31
CA THR A 77 13.61 -7.82 4.12
C THR A 77 13.01 -8.63 2.96
N ARG A 78 11.93 -8.13 2.33
CA ARG A 78 11.32 -8.66 1.09
C ARG A 78 10.86 -10.11 1.15
N THR A 79 10.33 -10.50 2.29
CA THR A 79 9.75 -11.81 2.57
C THR A 79 8.24 -11.82 2.35
N GLN A 80 7.57 -10.68 2.61
CA GLN A 80 6.13 -10.56 2.47
C GLN A 80 5.76 -9.72 1.24
N ILE A 81 5.28 -10.40 0.19
CA ILE A 81 4.74 -9.73 -0.99
C ILE A 81 3.43 -9.05 -0.60
N TRP A 82 3.28 -7.80 -0.99
CA TRP A 82 2.02 -7.08 -0.83
C TRP A 82 1.06 -7.53 -1.92
N GLY A 83 -0.17 -7.95 -1.60
CA GLY A 83 -1.19 -8.23 -2.62
C GLY A 83 -2.52 -7.54 -2.34
N ALA A 84 -3.63 -8.21 -2.65
CA ALA A 84 -4.95 -7.62 -2.63
C ALA A 84 -6.00 -8.56 -2.01
N THR A 85 -7.05 -7.96 -1.45
CA THR A 85 -8.24 -8.67 -0.97
C THR A 85 -8.80 -9.57 -2.07
N GLY A 86 -9.07 -10.83 -1.74
CA GLY A 86 -9.60 -11.82 -2.69
C GLY A 86 -8.55 -12.52 -3.56
N SER A 87 -7.27 -12.18 -3.48
CA SER A 87 -6.22 -13.01 -4.07
C SER A 87 -5.95 -14.25 -3.19
N ALA A 88 -5.72 -15.41 -3.81
CA ALA A 88 -5.40 -16.66 -3.08
C ALA A 88 -4.05 -16.54 -2.33
N ALA A 89 -3.11 -15.83 -2.93
CA ALA A 89 -1.90 -15.25 -2.35
C ALA A 89 -1.38 -14.22 -3.36
N PRO A 90 -0.75 -13.11 -2.94
CA PRO A 90 -0.46 -12.67 -1.57
C PRO A 90 -1.54 -11.78 -0.94
N SER A 91 -1.67 -11.82 0.39
CA SER A 91 -2.69 -11.04 1.12
C SER A 91 -2.46 -9.53 1.07
N PRO A 92 -3.51 -8.71 1.27
CA PRO A 92 -3.36 -7.27 1.39
C PRO A 92 -2.68 -6.87 2.70
N ARG A 93 -2.22 -5.61 2.77
CA ARG A 93 -1.65 -5.05 4.00
C ARG A 93 -2.79 -4.45 4.84
N THR A 94 -2.92 -4.91 6.08
CA THR A 94 -3.90 -4.35 7.01
C THR A 94 -3.30 -3.21 7.83
N LEU A 95 -4.10 -2.16 8.01
CA LEU A 95 -3.78 -1.02 8.86
C LEU A 95 -4.94 -0.78 9.81
N THR A 96 -4.66 -0.73 11.10
CA THR A 96 -5.65 -0.38 12.13
C THR A 96 -5.28 0.96 12.75
N LEU A 97 -6.20 1.91 12.65
CA LEU A 97 -6.11 3.22 13.27
C LEU A 97 -7.06 3.23 14.47
N SER A 98 -6.54 3.58 15.64
CA SER A 98 -7.28 3.65 16.90
C SER A 98 -6.98 4.98 17.59
N TYR A 99 -8.02 5.78 17.84
CA TYR A 99 -7.86 7.09 18.45
C TYR A 99 -9.08 7.52 19.25
N ASN A 100 -8.82 8.33 20.28
CA ASN A 100 -9.87 8.95 21.07
C ASN A 100 -10.60 10.01 20.24
N VAL A 101 -11.91 10.11 20.41
CA VAL A 101 -12.76 11.11 19.75
C VAL A 101 -13.47 11.94 20.82
N PRO A 102 -12.78 12.92 21.44
CA PRO A 102 -13.42 13.87 22.34
C PRO A 102 -14.62 14.54 21.68
N VAL A 103 -15.74 14.63 22.41
CA VAL A 103 -17.03 15.10 21.89
C VAL A 103 -16.95 16.52 21.30
N ILE A 104 -16.09 17.39 21.83
CA ILE A 104 -16.07 18.82 21.45
C ILE A 104 -15.16 19.09 20.26
N ILE A 105 -14.04 18.35 20.14
CA ILE A 105 -12.98 18.64 19.16
C ILE A 105 -12.82 17.56 18.09
N GLY A 106 -13.48 16.40 18.25
CA GLY A 106 -13.24 15.24 17.39
C GLY A 106 -11.86 14.64 17.66
N GLY A 107 -11.43 13.74 16.78
CA GLY A 107 -10.13 13.07 16.91
C GLY A 107 -9.58 12.63 15.56
N SER A 108 -8.27 12.39 15.51
CA SER A 108 -7.64 11.89 14.30
C SER A 108 -6.41 11.05 14.60
N GLN A 109 -6.04 10.19 13.66
CA GLN A 109 -4.76 9.50 13.66
C GLN A 109 -4.24 9.36 12.23
N THR A 110 -2.92 9.47 12.12
CA THR A 110 -2.19 9.25 10.88
C THR A 110 -1.24 8.07 11.08
N ALA A 111 -1.20 7.17 10.09
CA ALA A 111 -0.20 6.13 10.02
C ALA A 111 0.49 6.13 8.66
N THR A 112 1.73 5.65 8.67
CA THR A 112 2.59 5.59 7.50
C THR A 112 3.04 4.15 7.27
N VAL A 113 2.99 3.72 6.02
CA VAL A 113 3.47 2.41 5.56
C VAL A 113 4.52 2.63 4.48
N THR A 114 5.62 1.88 4.57
CA THR A 114 6.75 1.90 3.64
C THR A 114 6.99 0.51 3.08
#